data_AF-A4IS98-F1
#
_entry.id   AF-A4IS98-F1
#
_cell.length_a   1.000
_cell.length_b   1.000
_cell.length_c   1.000
_cell.angle_alpha   90.00
_cell.angle_beta   90.00
_cell.angle_gamma   90.00
#
_symmetry.space_group_name_H-M   'P 1'
#
loop_
_entity.id
_entity.type
_entity.pdbx_description
1 polymer ?
#
loop_
_entity_poly.entity_id
_entity_poly.type
_entity_poly.pdbx_seq_one_letter_code
_entity_poly.pdbx_strand_id
1 'polypeptide(L)'
;MRHDDKTKVRIRIGQLLNICRKCPYGGLRNSSRYVQQCETCDVYKEMRTLGEWLINDVSQRPKDKRIKKWTEEERRILLDNIHLPVRTLSEMLNRTIPSVRNQIDLLKRKGLL
;
A
#
# COMPACT_ATOMS: atom_id res chain seq x y z
N MET A 1 -6.70 5.03 -17.70
CA MET A 1 -8.03 5.08 -17.05
C MET A 1 -8.13 6.36 -16.23
N ARG A 2 -9.27 7.08 -16.26
CA ARG A 2 -9.39 8.40 -15.59
C ARG A 2 -9.63 8.22 -14.09
N HIS A 3 -9.00 9.07 -13.28
CA HIS A 3 -9.09 9.05 -11.81
C HIS A 3 -10.54 9.16 -11.30
N ASP A 4 -11.42 9.78 -12.07
CA ASP A 4 -12.81 10.02 -11.74
C ASP A 4 -13.65 8.74 -11.66
N ASP A 5 -13.35 7.74 -12.49
CA ASP A 5 -14.11 6.48 -12.52
C ASP A 5 -13.89 5.68 -11.23
N LYS A 6 -12.66 5.67 -10.71
CA LYS A 6 -12.34 5.05 -9.41
C LYS A 6 -13.04 5.75 -8.26
N THR A 7 -13.14 7.08 -8.33
CA THR A 7 -13.79 7.88 -7.29
C THR A 7 -15.28 7.56 -7.24
N LYS A 8 -15.95 7.49 -8.40
CA LYS A 8 -17.35 7.08 -8.52
C LYS A 8 -17.58 5.67 -7.97
N VAL A 9 -16.71 4.71 -8.31
CA VAL A 9 -16.80 3.33 -7.82
C VAL A 9 -16.65 3.27 -6.29
N ARG A 10 -15.71 4.02 -5.70
CA ARG A 10 -15.54 4.09 -4.24
C ARG A 10 -16.76 4.69 -3.55
N ILE A 11 -17.34 5.76 -4.11
CA ILE A 11 -18.58 6.36 -3.60
C ILE A 11 -19.72 5.34 -3.64
N ARG A 12 -19.86 4.60 -4.75
CA ARG A 12 -20.88 3.55 -4.89
C ARG A 12 -20.71 2.44 -3.87
N ILE A 13 -19.49 1.94 -3.65
CA ILE A 13 -19.19 0.96 -2.59
C ILE A 13 -19.60 1.52 -1.21
N GLY A 14 -19.33 2.79 -0.91
CA GLY A 14 -19.77 3.43 0.33
C GLY A 14 -21.29 3.45 0.51
N GLN A 15 -22.05 3.68 -0.56
CA GLN A 15 -23.51 3.59 -0.55
C GLN A 15 -24.00 2.17 -0.28
N LEU A 16 -23.42 1.16 -0.96
CA LEU A 16 -23.75 -0.25 -0.76
C LEU A 16 -23.45 -0.71 0.67
N LEU A 17 -22.34 -0.26 1.26
CA LEU A 17 -22.01 -0.52 2.67
C LEU A 17 -23.04 0.06 3.64
N ASN A 18 -23.58 1.25 3.37
CA ASN A 18 -24.65 1.83 4.18
C ASN A 18 -25.96 1.03 4.10
N ILE A 19 -26.24 0.41 2.95
CA ILE A 19 -27.37 -0.52 2.79
C ILE A 19 -27.09 -1.79 3.60
N CYS A 20 -25.90 -2.40 3.44
CA CYS A 20 -25.54 -3.61 4.17
C CYS A 20 -25.57 -3.41 5.69
N ARG A 21 -25.15 -2.24 6.21
CA ARG A 21 -25.20 -1.91 7.65
C ARG A 21 -26.60 -1.95 8.25
N LYS A 22 -27.63 -1.72 7.44
CA LYS A 22 -29.04 -1.78 7.86
C LYS A 22 -29.67 -3.15 7.61
N CYS A 23 -28.91 -4.12 7.09
CA CYS A 23 -29.42 -5.43 6.75
C CYS A 23 -29.79 -6.21 8.04
N PRO A 24 -31.03 -6.74 8.13
CA PRO A 24 -31.46 -7.52 9.29
C PRO A 24 -30.68 -8.83 9.45
N TYR A 25 -30.04 -9.31 8.38
CA TYR A 25 -29.29 -10.57 8.35
C TYR A 25 -27.78 -10.40 8.56
N GLY A 26 -27.24 -9.18 8.64
CA GLY A 26 -25.78 -9.01 8.73
C GLY A 26 -25.22 -7.59 8.94
N GLY A 27 -26.05 -6.60 9.24
CA GLY A 27 -25.63 -5.20 9.21
C GLY A 27 -24.78 -4.71 10.36
N LEU A 28 -24.96 -5.26 11.56
CA LEU A 28 -24.19 -4.92 12.77
C LEU A 28 -24.32 -6.06 13.77
N ARG A 29 -23.30 -6.92 13.88
CA ARG A 29 -23.07 -7.65 15.13
C ARG A 29 -21.99 -6.87 15.89
N ASN A 30 -22.39 -6.23 16.98
CA ASN A 30 -21.52 -5.69 18.04
C ASN A 30 -20.46 -4.66 17.58
N SER A 31 -20.88 -3.50 17.10
CA SER A 31 -19.99 -2.31 16.97
C SER A 31 -18.73 -2.51 16.12
N SER A 32 -18.66 -3.58 15.33
CA SER A 32 -17.53 -3.87 14.45
C SER A 32 -17.48 -2.84 13.32
N ARG A 33 -16.26 -2.35 13.03
CA ARG A 33 -16.00 -1.54 11.83
C ARG A 33 -16.24 -2.33 10.53
N TYR A 34 -16.27 -3.66 10.63
CA TYR A 34 -16.42 -4.59 9.52
C TYR A 34 -17.85 -5.11 9.43
N VAL A 35 -18.46 -4.92 8.26
CA VAL A 35 -19.78 -5.47 7.93
C VAL A 35 -19.61 -6.94 7.59
N GLN A 36 -20.34 -7.84 8.25
CA GLN A 36 -20.36 -9.24 7.88
C GLN A 36 -21.03 -9.37 6.50
N GLN A 37 -20.29 -9.91 5.54
CA GLN A 37 -20.73 -9.96 4.15
C GLN A 37 -21.79 -11.07 3.99
N CYS A 38 -23.00 -10.71 3.52
CA CYS A 38 -23.98 -11.70 3.08
C CYS A 38 -23.53 -12.24 1.72
N GLU A 39 -22.95 -13.44 1.68
CA GLU A 39 -22.33 -13.99 0.46
C GLU A 39 -23.30 -14.14 -0.73
N THR A 40 -24.61 -14.07 -0.48
CA THR A 40 -25.66 -14.40 -1.45
C THR A 40 -26.50 -13.20 -1.88
N CYS A 41 -26.42 -12.05 -1.20
CA CYS A 41 -27.27 -10.90 -1.48
C CYS A 41 -26.76 -10.04 -2.65
N ASP A 42 -27.65 -9.42 -3.42
CA ASP A 42 -27.26 -8.68 -4.63
C ASP A 42 -26.40 -7.46 -4.32
N VAL A 43 -26.64 -6.80 -3.18
CA VAL A 43 -25.81 -5.70 -2.67
C VAL A 43 -24.36 -6.15 -2.48
N TYR A 44 -24.15 -7.37 -1.96
CA TYR A 44 -22.81 -7.93 -1.80
C TYR A 44 -22.18 -8.30 -3.15
N LYS A 45 -22.94 -8.93 -4.06
CA LYS A 45 -22.44 -9.26 -5.42
C LYS A 45 -21.94 -7.99 -6.13
N GLU A 46 -22.74 -6.92 -6.11
CA GLU A 46 -22.35 -5.63 -6.70
C GLU A 46 -21.09 -5.06 -6.02
N MET A 47 -21.06 -5.04 -4.69
CA MET A 47 -19.91 -4.55 -3.94
C MET A 47 -18.64 -5.34 -4.25
N ARG A 48 -18.74 -6.67 -4.38
CA ARG A 48 -17.62 -7.56 -4.71
C ARG A 48 -17.12 -7.29 -6.12
N THR A 49 -18.00 -7.20 -7.12
CA THR A 49 -17.62 -6.88 -8.50
C THR A 49 -16.91 -5.54 -8.60
N LEU A 50 -17.41 -4.51 -7.91
CA LEU A 50 -16.77 -3.19 -7.86
C LEU A 50 -15.40 -3.23 -7.16
N GLY A 51 -15.28 -4.01 -6.10
CA GLY A 51 -14.01 -4.23 -5.39
C GLY A 51 -12.97 -4.95 -6.25
N GLU A 52 -13.37 -6.01 -6.95
CA GLU A 52 -12.52 -6.74 -7.89
C GLU A 52 -12.07 -5.84 -9.04
N TRP A 53 -12.98 -5.02 -9.59
CA TRP A 53 -12.64 -4.03 -10.61
C TRP A 53 -11.57 -3.03 -10.12
N LEU A 54 -11.70 -2.53 -8.89
CA LEU A 54 -10.69 -1.65 -8.28
C LEU A 54 -9.33 -2.34 -8.10
N ILE A 55 -9.32 -3.62 -7.72
CA ILE A 55 -8.09 -4.40 -7.50
C ILE A 55 -7.40 -4.71 -8.83
N ASN A 56 -8.17 -5.16 -9.82
CA ASN A 56 -7.65 -5.57 -11.12
C ASN A 56 -7.06 -4.39 -11.87
N ASP A 57 -7.61 -3.19 -11.76
CA ASP A 57 -6.97 -2.00 -12.32
C ASP A 57 -5.67 -1.60 -11.59
N VAL A 58 -5.57 -1.84 -10.28
CA VAL A 58 -4.33 -1.59 -9.51
C VAL A 58 -3.26 -2.65 -9.75
N SER A 59 -3.65 -3.86 -10.17
CA SER A 59 -2.77 -5.01 -10.40
C SER A 59 -1.81 -4.88 -11.59
N GLN A 60 -1.91 -3.81 -12.38
CA GLN A 60 -0.84 -3.45 -13.34
C GLN A 60 0.45 -2.96 -12.65
N ARG A 61 0.46 -2.76 -11.34
CA ARG A 61 1.72 -2.57 -10.61
C ARG A 61 2.39 -3.93 -10.42
N PRO A 62 3.59 -4.17 -10.97
CA PRO A 62 4.28 -5.43 -10.80
C PRO A 62 4.48 -5.69 -9.30
N LYS A 63 3.89 -6.79 -8.81
CA LYS A 63 3.99 -7.26 -7.41
C LYS A 63 5.42 -7.67 -7.01
N ASP A 64 6.36 -7.69 -7.97
CA ASP A 64 7.68 -8.32 -7.81
C ASP A 64 8.86 -7.39 -7.52
N LYS A 65 8.65 -6.12 -7.19
CA LYS A 65 9.72 -5.32 -6.58
C LYS A 65 9.78 -5.58 -5.07
N ARG A 66 10.10 -6.83 -4.67
CA ARG A 66 10.51 -7.11 -3.28
C ARG A 66 11.64 -6.14 -2.95
N ILE A 67 11.43 -5.26 -1.97
CA ILE A 67 12.40 -4.25 -1.58
C ILE A 67 13.70 -4.98 -1.18
N LYS A 68 14.80 -4.74 -1.90
CA LYS A 68 16.11 -5.32 -1.59
C LYS A 68 16.51 -4.91 -0.17
N LYS A 69 16.58 -5.88 0.76
CA LYS A 69 17.01 -5.65 2.14
C LYS A 69 18.45 -5.12 2.15
N TRP A 70 18.74 -4.17 3.04
CA TRP A 70 20.11 -3.68 3.25
C TRP A 70 20.94 -4.73 4.00
N THR A 71 22.08 -5.12 3.45
CA THR A 71 23.05 -5.97 4.15
C THR A 71 23.87 -5.15 5.14
N GLU A 72 24.65 -5.83 5.99
CA GLU A 72 25.50 -5.14 6.96
C GLU A 72 26.71 -4.49 6.27
N GLU A 73 27.25 -5.13 5.23
CA GLU A 73 28.35 -4.61 4.42
C GLU A 73 27.93 -3.32 3.70
N GLU A 74 26.74 -3.30 3.08
CA GLU A 74 26.20 -2.09 2.45
C GLU A 74 26.01 -0.97 3.47
N ARG A 75 25.63 -1.29 4.72
CA ARG A 75 25.53 -0.29 5.80
C ARG A 75 26.88 0.26 6.21
N ARG A 76 27.91 -0.57 6.35
CA ARG A 76 29.28 -0.13 6.66
C ARG A 76 29.82 0.80 5.58
N ILE A 77 29.73 0.38 4.31
CA ILE A 77 30.16 1.20 3.16
C ILE A 77 29.44 2.55 3.16
N LEU A 78 28.13 2.57 3.44
CA LEU A 78 27.36 3.80 3.52
C LEU A 78 27.84 4.72 4.66
N LEU A 79 28.16 4.18 5.83
CA LEU A 79 28.66 4.94 6.98
C LEU A 79 30.05 5.52 6.71
N ASP A 80 30.96 4.71 6.20
CA ASP A 80 32.34 5.11 5.90
C ASP A 80 32.40 6.23 4.84
N ASN A 81 31.42 6.26 3.93
CA ASN A 81 31.38 7.18 2.80
C ASN A 81 30.28 8.25 2.92
N ILE A 82 29.73 8.49 4.11
CA ILE A 82 28.56 9.39 4.28
C ILE A 82 28.81 10.84 3.81
N HIS A 83 30.07 11.25 3.77
CA HIS A 83 30.52 12.55 3.29
C HIS A 83 30.37 12.72 1.77
N LEU A 84 30.20 11.62 1.01
CA LEU A 84 30.03 11.66 -0.44
C LEU A 84 28.60 12.06 -0.85
N PRO A 85 28.43 12.64 -2.05
CA PRO A 85 27.10 12.90 -2.59
C PRO A 85 26.28 11.62 -2.74
N VAL A 86 24.98 11.71 -2.45
CA VAL A 86 24.04 10.58 -2.53
C VAL A 86 24.05 9.90 -3.91
N ARG A 87 24.30 10.65 -4.99
CA ARG A 87 24.43 10.10 -6.34
C ARG A 87 25.60 9.12 -6.42
N THR A 88 26.77 9.51 -5.93
CA THR A 88 27.97 8.67 -5.88
C THR A 88 27.73 7.43 -5.01
N LEU A 89 27.11 7.60 -3.84
CA LEU A 89 26.74 6.48 -2.96
C LEU A 89 25.78 5.50 -3.64
N SER A 90 24.84 6.01 -4.45
CA SER A 90 23.88 5.19 -5.19
C SER A 90 24.56 4.33 -6.26
N GLU A 91 25.55 4.89 -6.96
CA GLU A 91 26.37 4.19 -7.95
C GLU A 91 27.25 3.13 -7.28
N MET A 92 27.92 3.48 -6.17
CA MET A 92 28.77 2.57 -5.40
C MET A 92 28.01 1.37 -4.84
N LEU A 93 26.81 1.59 -4.29
CA LEU A 93 26.00 0.54 -3.67
C LEU A 93 25.09 -0.19 -4.67
N ASN A 94 25.11 0.21 -5.94
CA ASN A 94 24.17 -0.24 -6.97
C ASN A 94 22.71 -0.21 -6.47
N ARG A 95 22.32 0.92 -5.88
CA ARG A 95 20.98 1.15 -5.35
C ARG A 95 20.40 2.44 -5.91
N THR A 96 19.08 2.57 -5.88
CA THR A 96 18.44 3.81 -6.32
C THR A 96 18.69 4.94 -5.32
N ILE A 97 18.81 6.17 -5.82
CA ILE A 97 18.99 7.39 -4.99
C ILE A 97 17.95 7.47 -3.86
N PRO A 98 16.63 7.22 -4.08
CA PRO A 98 15.65 7.22 -2.98
C PRO A 98 15.92 6.16 -1.91
N SER A 99 16.42 4.98 -2.30
CA SER A 99 16.76 3.91 -1.34
C SER A 99 17.89 4.33 -0.40
N VAL A 100 18.92 4.99 -0.96
CA VAL A 100 20.05 5.52 -0.17
C VAL A 100 19.60 6.63 0.77
N ARG A 101 18.80 7.61 0.31
CA ARG A 101 18.25 8.68 1.18
C ARG A 101 17.45 8.10 2.34
N ASN A 102 16.53 7.18 2.06
CA ASN A 102 15.71 6.54 3.08
C ASN A 102 16.56 5.79 4.12
N GLN A 103 17.66 5.18 3.69
CA GLN A 103 18.55 4.47 4.59
C GLN A 103 19.34 5.44 5.48
N ILE A 104 19.84 6.56 4.95
CA ILE A 104 20.50 7.60 5.74
C ILE A 104 19.54 8.15 6.79
N ASP A 105 18.31 8.48 6.39
CA ASP A 105 17.29 8.98 7.31
C ASP A 105 16.94 7.97 8.41
N LEU A 106 16.87 6.68 8.06
CA LEU A 106 16.64 5.61 9.01
C LEU A 106 17.77 5.49 10.04
N LEU A 107 19.03 5.59 9.59
CA LEU A 107 20.20 5.51 10.48
C LEU A 107 20.28 6.71 11.42
N LYS A 108 19.99 7.92 10.94
CA LYS A 108 19.86 9.14 11.77
C LYS A 108 18.79 8.99 12.85
N ARG A 109 17.61 8.49 12.49
CA ARG A 109 16.53 8.22 13.46
C ARG A 109 16.90 7.19 14.53
N LYS A 110 17.86 6.31 14.23
CA LYS A 110 18.37 5.31 15.16
C LYS A 110 19.58 5.79 15.98
N GLY A 111 20.08 7.00 15.74
CA GLY A 111 21.28 7.52 16.39
C GLY A 111 22.57 6.79 16.00
N LEU A 112 22.58 6.14 14.82
CA LEU A 112 23.75 5.45 14.26
C LEU A 112 24.53 6.34 13.29
N LEU A 113 24.07 7.58 13.12
CA LEU A 113 24.56 8.66 12.25
C LEU A 113 24.20 9.99 12.90
#